data_AF-A0A2M9PBR1-F1
#
_entry.id   AF-A0A2M9PBR1-F1
#
_cell.length_a   1.000
_cell.length_b   1.000
_cell.length_c   1.000
_cell.angle_alpha   90.00
_cell.angle_beta   90.00
_cell.angle_gamma   90.00
#
_symmetry.space_group_name_H-M   'P 1'
#
loop_
_entity.id
_entity.type
_entity.pdbx_description
1 polymer ?
#
loop_
_entity_poly.entity_id
_entity_poly.type
_entity_poly.pdbx_seq_one_letter_code
_entity_poly.pdbx_strand_id
1 'polypeptide(L)'
;MEGETMPQTEDGTDTAAFLRRHAPYDRMKPEHVAFLIERLRPIRFGPGEAVTDPQAGPAEWFYILREGRIRGEDADETLDGEAWDLVEGDCFPIGALSENRPVRHAQLAEGAAVCLTMERAAFETLRDLSPVFA
;
A
#
# COMPACT_ATOMS: atom_id res chain seq x y z
N MET A 1 27.43 -0.58 30.73
CA MET A 1 27.08 -1.66 29.79
C MET A 1 25.63 -1.97 30.05
N GLU A 2 24.73 -1.19 29.46
CA GLU A 2 23.28 -1.34 29.65
C GLU A 2 22.60 -0.92 28.36
N GLY A 3 21.65 -1.74 27.91
CA GLY A 3 20.86 -1.52 26.70
C GLY A 3 20.96 -2.65 25.69
N GLU A 4 20.64 -3.87 26.10
CA GLU A 4 20.21 -4.92 25.17
C GLU A 4 18.90 -4.45 24.48
N THR A 5 19.01 -3.72 23.37
CA THR A 5 17.91 -3.58 22.40
C THR A 5 17.87 -4.86 21.59
N MET A 6 17.11 -5.83 22.11
CA MET A 6 16.68 -7.01 21.36
C MET A 6 15.58 -6.60 20.35
N PRO A 7 15.45 -7.32 19.23
CA PRO A 7 15.09 -6.76 17.93
C PRO A 7 13.57 -6.59 17.72
N GLN A 8 13.24 -5.57 16.93
CA GLN A 8 11.97 -5.30 16.25
C GLN A 8 11.14 -6.57 16.00
N THR A 9 10.18 -6.87 16.87
CA THR A 9 9.11 -7.87 16.65
C THR A 9 7.72 -7.30 16.83
N GLU A 10 7.60 -5.99 17.06
CA GLU A 10 6.34 -5.29 17.29
C GLU A 10 5.54 -5.05 15.98
N ASP A 11 6.17 -5.21 14.82
CA ASP A 11 5.59 -4.82 13.53
C ASP A 11 4.37 -5.67 13.12
N GLY A 12 4.36 -6.98 13.42
CA GLY A 12 3.29 -7.89 12.98
C GLY A 12 1.96 -7.71 13.74
N THR A 13 2.03 -7.58 15.07
CA THR A 13 0.84 -7.37 15.92
C THR A 13 0.26 -5.97 15.70
N ASP A 14 1.11 -4.96 15.53
CA ASP A 14 0.69 -3.60 15.22
C ASP A 14 0.02 -3.52 13.84
N THR A 15 0.59 -4.16 12.82
CA THR A 15 -0.01 -4.23 11.49
C THR A 15 -1.38 -4.92 11.51
N ALA A 16 -1.55 -5.98 12.31
CA ALA A 16 -2.85 -6.65 12.44
C ALA A 16 -3.93 -5.74 13.04
N ALA A 17 -3.57 -5.03 14.11
CA ALA A 17 -4.46 -4.09 14.78
C ALA A 17 -4.79 -2.90 13.86
N PHE A 18 -3.80 -2.39 13.13
CA PHE A 18 -3.96 -1.37 12.11
C PHE A 18 -4.96 -1.81 11.05
N LEU A 19 -4.69 -2.91 10.33
CA LEU A 19 -5.57 -3.38 9.26
C LEU A 19 -7.00 -3.55 9.76
N ARG A 20 -7.20 -4.15 10.94
CA ARG A 20 -8.55 -4.36 11.50
C ARG A 20 -9.34 -3.06 11.74
N ARG A 21 -8.68 -1.90 11.85
CA ARG A 21 -9.33 -0.61 12.05
C ARG A 21 -9.71 0.10 10.74
N HIS A 22 -9.19 -0.35 9.60
CA HIS A 22 -9.41 0.29 8.30
C HIS A 22 -10.24 -0.62 7.38
N ALA A 23 -11.13 0.02 6.62
CA ALA A 23 -11.82 -0.66 5.54
C ALA A 23 -10.84 -0.86 4.35
N PRO A 24 -10.97 -1.96 3.59
CA PRO A 24 -12.00 -2.99 3.75
C PRO A 24 -11.54 -4.18 4.63
N TYR A 25 -10.37 -4.11 5.27
CA TYR A 25 -9.76 -5.21 6.02
C TYR A 25 -10.50 -5.60 7.31
N ASP A 26 -11.18 -4.65 7.95
CA ASP A 26 -12.08 -4.91 9.08
C ASP A 26 -13.05 -6.09 8.80
N ARG A 27 -13.53 -6.20 7.55
CA ARG A 27 -14.50 -7.21 7.12
C ARG A 27 -13.88 -8.54 6.68
N MET A 28 -12.56 -8.66 6.70
CA MET A 28 -11.86 -9.87 6.28
C MET A 28 -11.81 -10.92 7.40
N LYS A 29 -11.85 -12.19 7.01
CA LYS A 29 -11.59 -13.30 7.92
C LYS A 29 -10.17 -13.20 8.51
N PRO A 30 -9.95 -13.61 9.77
CA PRO A 30 -8.65 -13.51 10.42
C PRO A 30 -7.53 -14.25 9.67
N GLU A 31 -7.84 -15.37 9.03
CA GLU A 31 -6.94 -16.12 8.15
C GLU A 31 -6.44 -15.30 6.94
N HIS A 32 -7.31 -14.49 6.32
CA HIS A 32 -6.92 -13.65 5.18
C HIS A 32 -6.06 -12.47 5.63
N VAL A 33 -6.34 -11.92 6.82
CA VAL A 33 -5.53 -10.85 7.42
C VAL A 33 -4.15 -11.39 7.82
N ALA A 34 -4.07 -12.61 8.37
CA ALA A 34 -2.78 -13.26 8.66
C ALA A 34 -1.95 -13.45 7.38
N PHE A 35 -2.57 -13.87 6.28
CA PHE A 35 -1.91 -14.00 4.97
C PHE A 35 -1.30 -12.68 4.49
N LEU A 36 -2.02 -11.56 4.65
CA LEU A 36 -1.53 -10.21 4.37
C LEU A 36 -0.30 -9.88 5.23
N ILE A 37 -0.43 -9.99 6.55
CA ILE A 37 0.64 -9.59 7.49
C ILE A 37 1.93 -10.37 7.25
N GLU A 38 1.86 -11.66 6.91
CA GLU A 38 3.06 -12.45 6.58
C GLU A 38 3.81 -11.96 5.34
N ARG A 39 3.12 -11.31 4.40
CA ARG A 39 3.66 -10.91 3.09
C ARG A 39 3.95 -9.42 2.98
N LEU A 40 3.22 -8.60 3.72
CA LEU A 40 3.45 -7.18 3.77
C LEU A 40 4.86 -6.89 4.30
N ARG A 41 5.53 -5.94 3.64
CA ARG A 41 6.83 -5.41 4.05
C ARG A 41 6.73 -3.91 4.17
N PRO A 42 7.23 -3.30 5.26
CA PRO A 42 7.25 -1.84 5.35
C PRO A 42 8.27 -1.26 4.37
N ILE A 43 7.87 -0.20 3.67
CA ILE A 43 8.70 0.63 2.80
C ILE A 43 8.47 2.10 3.15
N ARG A 44 9.53 2.90 3.08
CA ARG A 44 9.53 4.32 3.44
C ARG A 44 9.82 5.16 2.21
N PHE A 45 9.09 6.26 2.08
CA PHE A 45 9.25 7.23 1.00
C PHE A 45 9.53 8.61 1.57
N GLY A 46 10.40 9.35 0.90
CA GLY A 46 10.66 10.75 1.19
C GLY A 46 9.68 11.70 0.48
N PRO A 47 9.64 12.98 0.87
CA PRO A 47 8.83 13.98 0.18
C PRO A 47 9.21 14.09 -1.30
N GLY A 48 8.21 14.01 -2.18
CA GLY A 48 8.34 14.04 -3.63
C GLY A 48 8.75 12.71 -4.27
N GLU A 49 8.96 11.65 -3.50
CA GLU A 49 9.29 10.33 -4.07
C GLU A 49 8.05 9.66 -4.68
N ALA A 50 8.24 9.09 -5.88
CA ALA A 50 7.21 8.33 -6.55
C ALA A 50 7.07 6.93 -5.94
N VAL A 51 5.91 6.66 -5.35
CA VAL A 51 5.51 5.32 -4.91
C VAL A 51 5.14 4.45 -6.10
N THR A 52 4.41 5.03 -7.07
CA THR A 52 4.10 4.38 -8.34
C THR A 52 4.27 5.37 -9.49
N ASP A 53 4.74 4.86 -10.61
CA ASP A 53 5.03 5.65 -11.80
C ASP A 53 4.37 5.00 -13.05
N PRO A 54 3.65 5.78 -13.89
CA PRO A 54 2.99 5.24 -15.08
C PRO A 54 3.96 4.84 -16.21
N GLN A 55 5.18 5.37 -16.23
CA GLN A 55 6.22 5.04 -17.21
C GLN A 55 6.99 3.76 -16.84
N ALA A 56 6.94 3.35 -15.57
CA ALA A 56 7.58 2.12 -15.07
C ALA A 56 6.92 0.82 -15.59
N GLY A 57 5.78 0.92 -16.28
CA GLY A 57 5.07 -0.22 -16.85
C GLY A 57 3.93 -0.72 -15.94
N PRO A 58 3.47 -1.97 -16.10
CA PRO A 58 2.33 -2.49 -15.33
C PRO A 58 2.62 -2.48 -13.83
N ALA A 59 1.58 -2.21 -13.03
CA ALA A 59 1.72 -2.21 -11.57
C ALA A 59 2.06 -3.61 -11.06
N GLU A 60 3.22 -3.74 -10.41
CA GLU A 60 3.75 -5.01 -9.89
C GLU A 60 3.67 -5.10 -8.36
N TRP A 61 3.29 -4.02 -7.69
CA TRP A 61 3.32 -3.89 -6.23
C TRP A 61 2.01 -3.33 -5.70
N PHE A 62 1.51 -3.96 -4.65
CA PHE A 62 0.41 -3.49 -3.83
C PHE A 62 0.95 -2.69 -2.66
N TYR A 63 0.27 -1.60 -2.30
CA TYR A 63 0.62 -0.71 -1.20
C TYR A 63 -0.60 -0.42 -0.32
N ILE A 64 -0.35 -0.31 0.98
CA ILE A 64 -1.29 0.23 1.97
C ILE A 64 -0.58 1.39 2.65
N LEU A 65 -1.18 2.57 2.65
CA LEU A 65 -0.63 3.72 3.37
C LEU A 65 -0.80 3.50 4.88
N ARG A 66 0.32 3.36 5.61
CA ARG A 66 0.31 3.19 7.07
C ARG A 66 0.51 4.51 7.80
N GLU A 67 1.32 5.41 7.26
CA GLU A 67 1.57 6.72 7.86
C GLU A 67 1.95 7.73 6.77
N GLY A 68 1.50 8.97 6.92
CA GLY A 68 1.77 10.05 5.97
C GLY A 68 0.63 10.27 4.98
N ARG A 69 0.97 10.82 3.81
CA ARG A 69 0.02 11.17 2.75
C ARG A 69 0.67 10.96 1.39
N ILE A 70 -0.06 10.33 0.47
CA ILE A 70 0.35 10.16 -0.92
C ILE A 70 -0.60 10.97 -1.79
N ARG A 71 -0.07 11.76 -2.70
CA ARG A 71 -0.84 12.53 -3.67
C ARG A 71 -0.80 11.81 -5.02
N GLY A 72 -1.97 11.61 -5.62
CA GLY A 72 -2.07 11.24 -7.03
C GLY A 72 -2.02 12.48 -7.90
N GLU A 73 -1.06 12.54 -8.80
CA GLU A 73 -0.92 13.61 -9.80
C GLU A 73 -0.84 12.97 -11.19
N ASP A 74 -1.46 13.61 -12.19
CA ASP A 74 -1.33 13.15 -13.56
C ASP A 74 0.13 13.27 -14.00
N ALA A 75 0.65 12.25 -14.69
CA ALA A 75 2.02 12.32 -15.20
C ALA A 75 2.16 13.26 -16.39
N ASP A 76 1.05 13.66 -16.99
CA ASP A 76 0.96 14.65 -18.05
C ASP A 76 0.44 15.97 -17.44
N GLU A 77 1.32 16.95 -17.25
CA GLU A 77 1.03 18.29 -16.70
C GLU A 77 -0.04 19.07 -17.49
N THR A 78 -0.48 18.52 -18.64
CA THR A 78 -1.41 19.11 -19.60
C THR A 78 -2.88 18.74 -19.37
N LEU A 79 -3.18 17.81 -18.47
CA LEU A 79 -4.55 17.50 -18.07
C LEU A 79 -4.80 18.12 -16.70
N ASP A 80 -5.88 18.91 -16.58
CA ASP A 80 -6.49 19.35 -15.31
C ASP A 80 -6.99 18.12 -14.50
N GLY A 81 -6.08 17.22 -14.14
CA GLY A 81 -6.31 16.11 -13.25
C GLY A 81 -6.48 16.67 -11.84
N GLU A 82 -7.66 16.50 -11.27
CA GLU A 82 -7.91 16.88 -9.89
C GLU A 82 -6.98 16.07 -8.98
N ALA A 83 -6.01 16.72 -8.34
CA ALA A 83 -5.11 16.03 -7.42
C ALA A 83 -5.94 15.43 -6.27
N TRP A 84 -5.80 14.13 -6.03
CA TRP A 84 -6.40 13.46 -4.87
C TRP A 84 -5.33 13.03 -3.88
N ASP A 85 -5.68 13.07 -2.60
CA ASP A 85 -4.88 12.51 -1.53
C ASP A 85 -5.38 11.12 -1.13
N LEU A 86 -4.42 10.21 -0.94
CA LEU A 86 -4.58 8.95 -0.26
C LEU A 86 -4.18 9.16 1.20
N VAL A 87 -5.00 8.63 2.11
CA VAL A 87 -4.80 8.77 3.55
C VAL A 87 -4.52 7.42 4.21
N GLU A 88 -4.19 7.46 5.50
CA GLU A 88 -3.91 6.27 6.28
C GLU A 88 -5.03 5.21 6.15
N GLY A 89 -4.63 3.99 5.78
CA GLY A 89 -5.49 2.85 5.52
C GLY A 89 -5.88 2.67 4.06
N ASP A 90 -5.72 3.68 3.22
CA ASP A 90 -5.96 3.55 1.78
C ASP A 90 -5.00 2.55 1.15
N CYS A 91 -5.51 1.85 0.14
CA CYS A 91 -4.77 0.84 -0.58
C CYS A 91 -4.76 1.13 -2.07
N PHE A 92 -3.60 0.93 -2.68
CA PHE A 92 -3.34 1.36 -4.04
C PHE A 92 -2.16 0.57 -4.64
N PRO A 93 -2.03 0.53 -5.98
CA PRO A 93 -3.01 0.92 -6.98
C PRO A 93 -3.93 -0.27 -7.35
N ILE A 94 -5.06 -0.44 -6.66
CA ILE A 94 -5.96 -1.61 -6.82
C ILE A 94 -6.40 -1.83 -8.27
N GLY A 95 -6.85 -0.78 -8.95
CA GLY A 95 -7.32 -0.87 -10.33
C GLY A 95 -6.22 -1.31 -11.30
N ALA A 96 -5.03 -0.72 -11.17
CA ALA A 96 -3.89 -1.04 -12.03
C ALA A 96 -3.40 -2.49 -11.83
N LEU A 97 -3.33 -2.95 -10.59
CA LEU A 97 -3.00 -4.34 -10.26
C LEU A 97 -4.05 -5.31 -10.79
N SER A 98 -5.33 -4.96 -10.66
CA SER A 98 -6.45 -5.82 -11.06
C SER A 98 -6.57 -5.97 -12.58
N GLU A 99 -6.27 -4.91 -13.33
CA GLU A 99 -6.28 -4.89 -14.79
C GLU A 99 -4.92 -5.28 -15.40
N ASN A 100 -3.89 -5.54 -14.60
CA ASN A 100 -2.50 -5.76 -15.04
C ASN A 100 -2.02 -4.69 -16.04
N ARG A 101 -2.19 -3.43 -15.66
CA ARG A 101 -1.91 -2.25 -16.49
C ARG A 101 -1.02 -1.26 -15.73
N PRO A 102 -0.37 -0.31 -16.42
CA PRO A 102 0.27 0.81 -15.75
C PRO A 102 -0.75 1.63 -14.96
N VAL A 103 -0.27 2.23 -13.87
CA VAL A 103 -1.04 3.25 -13.15
C VAL A 103 -1.39 4.39 -14.11
N ARG A 104 -2.53 5.05 -13.88
CA ARG A 104 -2.92 6.20 -14.73
C ARG A 104 -2.20 7.47 -14.31
N HIS A 105 -1.88 7.57 -13.03
CA HIS A 105 -1.38 8.77 -12.38
C HIS A 105 -0.19 8.38 -11.52
N ALA A 106 0.81 9.25 -11.47
CA ALA A 106 1.93 9.08 -10.56
C ALA A 106 1.43 9.31 -9.13
N GLN A 107 1.92 8.51 -8.20
CA GLN A 107 1.51 8.61 -6.79
C GLN A 107 2.75 8.97 -6.00
N LEU A 108 2.83 10.24 -5.60
CA LEU A 108 3.99 10.85 -4.98
C LEU A 108 3.75 11.03 -3.48
N ALA A 109 4.75 10.76 -2.66
CA ALA A 109 4.67 11.05 -1.24
C ALA A 109 4.71 12.57 -0.99
N GLU A 110 3.69 13.13 -0.35
CA GLU A 110 3.64 14.58 -0.05
C GLU A 110 4.64 14.95 1.07
N GLY A 111 4.96 13.99 1.93
CA GLY A 111 5.89 14.11 3.05
C GLY A 111 6.62 12.80 3.31
N ALA A 112 7.13 12.62 4.52
CA ALA A 112 7.57 11.30 4.97
C ALA A 112 6.36 10.36 5.01
N ALA A 113 6.41 9.29 4.23
CA ALA A 113 5.33 8.31 4.15
C ALA A 113 5.87 6.89 4.40
N VAL A 114 5.07 6.08 5.08
CA VAL A 114 5.33 4.66 5.32
C VAL A 114 4.20 3.87 4.69
N CYS A 115 4.55 3.00 3.74
CA CYS A 115 3.60 2.09 3.12
C CYS A 115 3.94 0.64 3.50
N LEU A 116 2.92 -0.21 3.54
CA LEU A 116 3.08 -1.66 3.60
C LEU A 116 2.91 -2.20 2.20
N THR A 117 3.90 -2.94 1.68
CA THR A 117 3.91 -3.42 0.30
C THR A 117 4.01 -4.93 0.17
N MET A 118 3.44 -5.49 -0.91
CA MET A 118 3.66 -6.87 -1.34
C MET A 118 3.58 -6.98 -2.87
N GLU A 119 4.11 -8.08 -3.41
CA GLU A 119 4.10 -8.36 -4.86
C GLU A 119 2.69 -8.58 -5.41
N ARG A 120 2.49 -8.28 -6.69
CA ARG A 120 1.23 -8.51 -7.42
C ARG A 120 0.75 -9.96 -7.30
N ALA A 121 1.64 -10.94 -7.38
CA ALA A 121 1.27 -12.35 -7.25
C ALA A 121 0.64 -12.68 -5.88
N ALA A 122 1.13 -12.04 -4.81
CA ALA A 122 0.54 -12.16 -3.47
C ALA A 122 -0.83 -11.48 -3.41
N PHE A 123 -0.97 -10.31 -4.04
CA PHE A 123 -2.27 -9.63 -4.17
C PHE A 123 -3.28 -10.46 -4.97
N GLU A 124 -2.89 -11.06 -6.09
CA GLU A 124 -3.76 -11.94 -6.88
C GLU A 124 -4.24 -13.13 -6.04
N THR A 125 -3.36 -13.74 -5.25
CA THR A 125 -3.75 -14.80 -4.31
C THR A 125 -4.73 -14.28 -3.25
N LEU A 126 -4.51 -13.07 -2.73
CA LEU A 126 -5.43 -12.46 -1.75
C LEU A 126 -6.83 -12.21 -2.33
N ARG A 127 -6.92 -11.81 -3.61
CA ARG A 127 -8.20 -11.60 -4.30
C ARG A 127 -8.99 -12.89 -4.44
N ASP A 128 -8.31 -13.99 -4.76
CA ASP A 128 -8.93 -15.33 -4.83
C ASP A 128 -9.44 -15.79 -3.45
N LEU A 129 -8.65 -15.54 -2.39
CA LEU A 129 -9.00 -15.91 -1.02
C LEU A 129 -10.14 -15.06 -0.43
N SER A 130 -10.13 -13.76 -0.68
CA SER A 130 -10.99 -12.79 -0.01
C SER A 130 -11.94 -12.09 -0.99
N PRO A 131 -13.27 -12.30 -0.89
CA PRO A 131 -14.24 -11.65 -1.76
C PRO A 131 -14.28 -10.12 -1.60
N VAL A 132 -13.64 -9.60 -0.54
CA VAL A 132 -13.44 -8.17 -0.31
C VAL A 132 -12.60 -7.51 -1.42
N PHE A 133 -11.66 -8.26 -2.00
CA PHE A 133 -10.77 -7.77 -3.07
C PHE A 133 -11.03 -8.44 -4.43
N ALA A 134 -12.03 -9.33 -4.51
CA ALA A 134 -12.38 -10.07 -5.73
C ALA A 134 -12.99 -9.15 -6.79
#